data_AF-A0A1I4MX60-F1
#
_entry.id   AF-A0A1I4MX60-F1
#
_cell.length_a   1.000
_cell.length_b   1.000
_cell.length_c   1.000
_cell.angle_alpha   90.00
_cell.angle_beta   90.00
_cell.angle_gamma   90.00
#
_symmetry.space_group_name_H-M   'P 1'
#
loop_
_entity.id
_entity.type
_entity.pdbx_description
1 polymer ?
#
loop_
_entity_poly.entity_id
_entity_poly.type
_entity_poly.pdbx_seq_one_letter_code
_entity_poly.pdbx_strand_id
1 'polypeptide(L)'
;MFLADRNILVDQTMTNDFKPFGAARTKIQKRQANKSHEIYLSLYQAVTSTEEERNIYKQFSPDFFDLIVVDERHRGSAAEDSAWRQILEFFSAATQIGLTATPKETKEASNIDYFGEPIYTYSLRQGIEDSFLAPYKVVRIDLDRDLAGWRPDKGMVDKHGYEIEYRIYNQRDFDRTLVLEQRTQLVARKITEFLKQTNRFDKTIVFCENIDHAERMRQALVNENADLMTQNSKYVMRITGDSEEGQELAR
;
A
#
# COMPACT_ATOMS: atom_id res chain seq x y z
N MET A 1 -8.37 -23.00 0.35
CA MET A 1 -8.31 -21.81 -0.53
C MET A 1 -7.40 -20.76 0.10
N PHE A 2 -6.61 -20.05 -0.71
CA PHE A 2 -5.76 -18.92 -0.32
C PHE A 2 -6.25 -17.66 -1.04
N LEU A 3 -6.53 -16.60 -0.30
CA LEU A 3 -7.05 -15.33 -0.81
C LEU A 3 -6.06 -14.20 -0.53
N ALA A 4 -5.83 -13.34 -1.52
CA ALA A 4 -4.99 -12.14 -1.39
C ALA A 4 -5.57 -10.94 -2.16
N ASP A 5 -5.07 -9.73 -1.90
CA ASP A 5 -5.59 -8.48 -2.49
C ASP A 5 -5.06 -8.20 -3.91
N ARG A 6 -3.84 -8.65 -4.23
CA ARG A 6 -3.13 -8.31 -5.47
C ARG A 6 -2.62 -9.53 -6.21
N ASN A 7 -2.66 -9.46 -7.54
CA ASN A 7 -2.16 -10.53 -8.42
C ASN A 7 -0.72 -10.93 -8.07
N ILE A 8 0.13 -9.95 -7.78
CA ILE A 8 1.55 -10.20 -7.48
C ILE A 8 1.73 -11.08 -6.23
N LEU A 9 0.90 -10.89 -5.20
CA LEU A 9 0.96 -11.73 -3.99
C LEU A 9 0.55 -13.17 -4.30
N VAL A 10 -0.51 -13.33 -5.08
CA VAL A 10 -0.97 -14.66 -5.52
C VAL A 10 0.10 -15.34 -6.38
N ASP A 11 0.66 -14.63 -7.35
CA ASP A 11 1.62 -15.18 -8.31
C ASP A 11 2.97 -15.50 -7.64
N GLN A 12 3.45 -14.65 -6.73
CA GLN A 12 4.64 -14.93 -5.92
C GLN A 12 4.42 -16.15 -5.03
N THR A 13 3.30 -16.21 -4.29
CA THR A 13 2.97 -17.35 -3.44
C THR A 13 2.90 -18.64 -4.26
N MET A 14 2.24 -18.61 -5.42
CA MET A 14 2.10 -19.78 -6.30
C MET A 14 3.43 -20.27 -6.87
N THR A 15 4.34 -19.34 -7.20
CA THR A 15 5.61 -19.63 -7.88
C THR A 15 6.71 -20.04 -6.91
N ASN A 16 6.73 -19.45 -5.72
CA ASN A 16 7.78 -19.65 -4.74
C ASN A 16 7.30 -20.58 -3.62
N ASP A 17 6.40 -20.10 -2.76
CA ASP A 17 6.05 -20.77 -1.51
C ASP A 17 5.26 -22.06 -1.73
N PHE A 18 4.31 -22.03 -2.67
CA PHE A 18 3.43 -23.15 -2.96
C PHE A 18 3.97 -24.05 -4.08
N LYS A 19 5.17 -23.76 -4.59
CA LYS A 19 5.87 -24.58 -5.59
C LYS A 19 5.90 -26.08 -5.25
N PRO A 20 6.10 -26.51 -3.99
CA PRO A 20 6.11 -27.93 -3.63
C PRO A 20 4.79 -28.67 -3.92
N PHE A 21 3.65 -27.98 -3.95
CA PHE A 21 2.33 -28.61 -4.18
C PHE A 21 2.07 -29.04 -5.64
N GLY A 22 3.06 -28.95 -6.53
CA GLY A 22 2.99 -29.39 -7.93
C GLY A 22 1.69 -29.03 -8.67
N ALA A 23 1.04 -30.04 -9.25
CA ALA A 23 -0.20 -29.92 -10.00
C ALA A 23 -1.47 -29.88 -9.13
N ALA A 24 -1.34 -30.03 -7.80
CA ALA A 24 -2.49 -29.97 -6.90
C ALA A 24 -2.98 -28.51 -6.69
N ARG A 25 -2.17 -27.52 -7.05
CA ARG A 25 -2.51 -26.09 -6.95
C ARG A 25 -3.05 -25.53 -8.26
N THR A 26 -3.98 -24.58 -8.16
CA THR A 26 -4.49 -23.80 -9.27
C THR A 26 -4.77 -22.36 -8.87
N LYS A 27 -4.62 -21.44 -9.81
CA LYS A 27 -5.07 -20.05 -9.65
C LYS A 27 -6.43 -19.91 -10.31
N ILE A 28 -7.42 -19.44 -9.55
CA ILE A 28 -8.75 -19.16 -10.11
C ILE A 28 -8.61 -17.95 -11.04
N GLN A 29 -8.82 -18.16 -12.34
CA GLN A 29 -8.76 -17.13 -13.36
C GLN A 29 -9.93 -17.27 -14.34
N LYS A 30 -10.27 -16.19 -15.04
CA LYS A 30 -11.18 -16.20 -16.20
C LYS A 30 -12.58 -16.78 -15.94
N ARG A 31 -13.11 -16.65 -14.72
CA ARG A 31 -14.49 -17.05 -14.37
C ARG A 31 -14.83 -18.55 -14.54
N GLN A 32 -13.82 -19.42 -14.56
CA GLN A 32 -14.02 -20.87 -14.57
C GLN A 32 -13.35 -21.52 -13.36
N ALA A 33 -14.14 -22.24 -12.57
CA ALA A 33 -13.65 -23.04 -11.45
C ALA A 33 -13.42 -24.50 -11.91
N ASN A 34 -12.15 -24.88 -12.10
CA ASN A 34 -11.82 -26.31 -12.24
C ASN A 34 -11.78 -26.95 -10.85
N LYS A 35 -12.76 -27.81 -10.54
CA LYS A 35 -12.93 -28.49 -9.24
C LYS A 35 -12.01 -29.69 -9.01
N SER A 36 -11.09 -30.00 -9.93
CA SER A 36 -10.20 -31.15 -9.83
C SER A 36 -8.91 -30.90 -9.05
N HIS A 37 -8.74 -29.73 -8.46
CA HIS A 37 -7.52 -29.34 -7.74
C HIS A 37 -7.79 -29.35 -6.24
N GLU A 38 -6.73 -29.31 -5.43
CA GLU A 38 -6.83 -29.36 -3.97
C GLU A 38 -6.54 -27.97 -3.37
N ILE A 39 -5.65 -27.20 -3.98
CA ILE A 39 -5.21 -25.90 -3.48
C ILE A 39 -5.58 -24.81 -4.47
N TYR A 40 -6.44 -23.89 -4.05
CA TYR A 40 -6.91 -22.79 -4.87
C TYR A 40 -6.33 -21.49 -4.38
N LEU A 41 -5.68 -20.73 -5.25
CA LEU A 41 -5.26 -19.37 -4.97
C LEU A 41 -6.13 -18.39 -5.78
N SER A 42 -6.56 -17.30 -5.15
CA SER A 42 -7.45 -16.34 -5.80
C SER A 42 -7.31 -14.92 -5.25
N LEU A 43 -7.75 -13.97 -6.07
CA LEU A 43 -7.98 -12.59 -5.64
C LEU A 43 -9.42 -12.42 -5.19
N TYR A 44 -9.66 -11.59 -4.17
CA TYR A 44 -11.02 -11.22 -3.75
C TYR A 44 -11.85 -10.75 -4.96
N GLN A 45 -11.32 -9.78 -5.71
CA GLN A 45 -11.96 -9.18 -6.88
C GLN A 45 -12.17 -10.17 -8.04
N ALA A 46 -11.39 -11.24 -8.11
CA ALA A 46 -11.55 -12.23 -9.17
C ALA A 46 -12.80 -13.10 -8.93
N VAL A 47 -13.13 -13.37 -7.67
CA VAL A 47 -14.23 -14.28 -7.31
C VAL A 47 -15.52 -13.57 -6.94
N THR A 48 -15.48 -12.28 -6.61
CA THR A 48 -16.67 -11.45 -6.31
C THR A 48 -17.01 -10.49 -7.45
N SER A 49 -18.30 -10.28 -7.68
CA SER A 49 -18.88 -9.38 -8.66
C SER A 49 -20.10 -8.68 -8.04
N THR A 50 -20.40 -7.46 -8.50
CA THR A 50 -21.62 -6.74 -8.12
C THR A 50 -22.90 -7.46 -8.57
N GLU A 51 -22.81 -8.19 -9.68
CA GLU A 51 -23.85 -9.13 -10.12
C GLU A 51 -23.64 -10.49 -9.44
N GLU A 52 -24.61 -10.90 -8.61
CA GLU A 52 -24.53 -12.08 -7.75
C GLU A 52 -24.35 -13.38 -8.54
N GLU A 53 -24.92 -13.48 -9.74
CA GLU A 53 -24.78 -14.63 -10.65
C GLU A 53 -23.36 -14.78 -11.20
N ARG A 54 -22.54 -13.73 -11.15
CA ARG A 54 -21.16 -13.74 -11.64
C ARG A 54 -20.14 -14.05 -10.53
N ASN A 55 -20.60 -14.29 -9.30
CA ASN A 55 -19.75 -14.68 -8.19
C ASN A 55 -19.20 -16.10 -8.41
N ILE A 56 -17.93 -16.21 -8.82
CA ILE A 56 -17.28 -17.50 -9.12
C ILE A 56 -17.28 -18.41 -7.90
N TYR A 57 -17.15 -17.86 -6.69
CA TYR A 57 -17.12 -18.66 -5.47
C TYR A 57 -18.38 -19.52 -5.29
N LYS A 58 -19.53 -19.06 -5.82
CA LYS A 58 -20.80 -19.82 -5.81
C LYS A 58 -20.84 -21.01 -6.77
N GLN A 59 -19.85 -21.14 -7.67
CA GLN A 59 -19.71 -22.35 -8.48
C GLN A 59 -19.24 -23.52 -7.62
N PHE A 60 -18.59 -23.28 -6.48
CA PHE A 60 -18.26 -24.29 -5.47
C PHE A 60 -19.43 -24.48 -4.51
N SER A 61 -19.54 -25.66 -3.89
CA SER A 61 -20.50 -25.86 -2.80
C SER A 61 -20.02 -25.15 -1.53
N PRO A 62 -20.91 -24.72 -0.63
CA PRO A 62 -20.54 -24.04 0.63
C PRO A 62 -19.57 -24.84 1.54
N ASP A 63 -19.55 -26.15 1.39
CA ASP A 63 -18.73 -27.12 2.13
C ASP A 63 -17.52 -27.63 1.32
N PHE A 64 -17.22 -27.03 0.16
CA PHE A 64 -16.17 -27.50 -0.73
C PHE A 64 -14.76 -27.34 -0.16
N PHE A 65 -14.53 -26.32 0.66
CA PHE A 65 -13.22 -26.03 1.25
C PHE A 65 -13.20 -26.38 2.74
N ASP A 66 -12.17 -27.12 3.16
CA ASP A 66 -11.94 -27.39 4.59
C ASP A 66 -11.18 -26.24 5.29
N LEU A 67 -10.36 -25.50 4.54
CA LEU A 67 -9.51 -24.43 5.04
C LEU A 67 -9.47 -23.24 4.08
N ILE A 68 -9.61 -22.03 4.63
CA ILE A 68 -9.43 -20.76 3.94
C ILE A 68 -8.40 -19.92 4.66
N VAL A 69 -7.37 -19.48 3.94
CA VAL A 69 -6.34 -18.56 4.43
C VAL A 69 -6.49 -17.23 3.70
N VAL A 70 -6.49 -16.13 4.45
CA VAL A 70 -6.74 -14.78 3.96
C VAL A 70 -5.53 -13.90 4.29
N ASP A 71 -4.85 -13.38 3.27
CA ASP A 71 -3.64 -12.57 3.39
C ASP A 71 -3.90 -11.06 3.25
N GLU A 72 -3.08 -10.25 3.91
CA GLU A 72 -3.13 -8.77 3.97
C GLU A 72 -4.53 -8.21 4.24
N ARG A 73 -5.24 -8.82 5.20
CA ARG A 73 -6.54 -8.29 5.64
C ARG A 73 -6.27 -6.97 6.33
N HIS A 74 -6.47 -5.82 5.67
CA HIS A 74 -6.64 -4.46 6.21
C HIS A 74 -6.52 -3.34 5.17
N ARG A 75 -6.17 -3.64 3.91
CA ARG A 75 -5.99 -2.61 2.88
C ARG A 75 -7.20 -2.35 2.00
N GLY A 76 -8.33 -2.98 2.32
CA GLY A 76 -9.56 -2.89 1.55
C GLY A 76 -10.25 -1.53 1.64
N SER A 77 -10.84 -1.08 0.53
CA SER A 77 -11.99 -0.16 0.63
C SER A 77 -13.18 -0.86 1.33
N ALA A 78 -14.19 -0.12 1.79
CA ALA A 78 -15.41 -0.74 2.36
C ALA A 78 -16.06 -1.78 1.41
N ALA A 79 -15.89 -1.62 0.11
CA ALA A 79 -16.34 -2.58 -0.90
C ALA A 79 -15.50 -3.87 -0.91
N GLU A 80 -14.19 -3.76 -0.70
CA GLU A 80 -13.30 -4.92 -0.59
C GLU A 80 -13.52 -5.65 0.74
N ASP A 81 -13.83 -4.91 1.80
CA ASP A 81 -14.26 -5.48 3.08
C ASP A 81 -15.54 -6.30 2.95
N SER A 82 -16.50 -5.79 2.17
CA SER A 82 -17.73 -6.53 1.83
C SER A 82 -17.44 -7.78 0.99
N ALA A 83 -16.51 -7.69 0.03
CA ALA A 83 -16.20 -8.78 -0.90
C ALA A 83 -15.63 -10.02 -0.19
N TRP A 84 -14.57 -9.87 0.62
CA TRP A 84 -14.01 -11.04 1.31
C TRP A 84 -14.98 -11.60 2.35
N ARG A 85 -15.75 -10.73 3.03
CA ARG A 85 -16.72 -11.17 4.04
C ARG A 85 -17.81 -12.05 3.44
N GLN A 86 -18.35 -11.69 2.27
CA GLN A 86 -19.32 -12.53 1.55
C GLN A 86 -18.77 -13.92 1.20
N ILE A 87 -17.50 -13.99 0.77
CA ILE A 87 -16.84 -15.27 0.46
C ILE A 87 -16.73 -16.12 1.73
N LEU A 88 -16.29 -15.53 2.83
CA LEU A 88 -16.09 -16.24 4.09
C LEU A 88 -17.41 -16.66 4.75
N GLU A 89 -18.45 -15.84 4.66
CA GLU A 89 -19.80 -16.21 5.11
C GLU A 89 -20.39 -17.36 4.28
N PHE A 90 -20.14 -17.38 2.96
CA PHE A 90 -20.56 -18.48 2.09
C PHE A 90 -19.87 -19.81 2.45
N PHE A 91 -18.57 -19.78 2.71
CA PHE A 91 -17.80 -20.96 3.14
C PHE A 91 -17.66 -21.04 4.67
N SER A 92 -18.78 -20.84 5.37
CA SER A 92 -18.81 -20.82 6.84
C SER A 92 -18.45 -22.15 7.51
N ALA A 93 -18.54 -23.27 6.80
CA ALA A 93 -18.13 -24.59 7.29
C ALA A 93 -16.60 -24.78 7.32
N ALA A 94 -15.86 -24.00 6.53
CA ALA A 94 -14.41 -24.08 6.47
C ALA A 94 -13.76 -23.51 7.73
N THR A 95 -12.59 -24.03 8.11
CA THR A 95 -11.71 -23.30 9.05
C THR A 95 -11.16 -22.07 8.34
N GLN A 96 -11.16 -20.91 9.00
CA GLN A 96 -10.77 -19.65 8.38
C GLN A 96 -9.66 -18.96 9.18
N ILE A 97 -8.53 -18.68 8.52
CA ILE A 97 -7.34 -18.09 9.12
C ILE A 97 -7.05 -16.75 8.43
N GLY A 98 -7.06 -15.67 9.20
CA GLY A 98 -6.63 -14.34 8.76
C GLY A 98 -5.18 -14.06 9.11
N LEU A 99 -4.43 -13.56 8.15
CA LEU A 99 -3.08 -13.03 8.32
C LEU A 99 -3.10 -11.52 8.11
N THR A 100 -2.41 -10.79 8.99
CA THR A 100 -2.27 -9.35 8.83
C THR A 100 -1.00 -8.80 9.47
N ALA A 101 -0.37 -7.84 8.80
CA ALA A 101 0.81 -7.14 9.31
C ALA A 101 0.45 -5.88 10.14
N THR A 102 -0.74 -5.31 9.94
CA THR A 102 -1.14 -4.03 10.57
C THR A 102 -2.57 -4.13 11.09
N PRO A 103 -2.81 -4.67 12.29
CA PRO A 103 -4.14 -4.74 12.87
C PRO A 103 -4.77 -3.33 12.92
N LYS A 104 -5.80 -3.05 12.12
CA LYS A 104 -6.59 -1.82 12.22
C LYS A 104 -7.60 -1.99 13.35
N GLU A 105 -7.48 -1.12 14.35
CA GLU A 105 -8.53 -0.81 15.30
C GLU A 105 -9.10 0.57 14.95
N THR A 106 -10.02 0.63 13.98
CA THR A 106 -10.84 1.83 13.76
C THR A 106 -12.27 1.55 14.18
N LYS A 107 -13.03 2.61 14.49
CA LYS A 107 -14.43 2.53 14.92
C LYS A 107 -15.40 1.95 13.88
N GLU A 108 -14.97 1.80 12.62
CA GLU A 108 -15.88 1.56 11.48
C GLU A 108 -15.59 0.25 10.72
N ALA A 109 -14.41 -0.35 10.89
CA ALA A 109 -14.09 -1.65 10.30
C ALA A 109 -12.95 -2.30 11.10
N SER A 110 -13.29 -3.20 12.02
CA SER A 110 -12.29 -3.99 12.73
C SER A 110 -12.20 -5.38 12.13
N ASN A 111 -10.98 -5.85 11.87
CA ASN A 111 -10.80 -7.24 11.48
C ASN A 111 -11.17 -8.20 12.60
N ILE A 112 -11.03 -7.72 13.83
CA ILE A 112 -11.33 -8.43 15.08
C ILE A 112 -12.82 -8.74 15.14
N ASP A 113 -13.70 -7.91 14.56
CA ASP A 113 -15.15 -8.16 14.59
C ASP A 113 -15.54 -9.49 13.93
N TYR A 114 -14.75 -9.97 12.96
CA TYR A 114 -15.03 -11.23 12.27
C TYR A 114 -14.14 -12.37 12.75
N PHE A 115 -12.82 -12.16 12.83
CA PHE A 115 -11.88 -13.24 13.20
C PHE A 115 -11.69 -13.38 14.72
N GLY A 116 -12.17 -12.42 15.52
CA GLY A 116 -11.89 -12.36 16.94
C GLY A 116 -10.46 -11.92 17.23
N GLU A 117 -10.06 -12.15 18.49
CA GLU A 117 -8.72 -11.84 18.98
C GLU A 117 -7.64 -12.65 18.26
N PRO A 118 -6.45 -12.07 18.02
CA PRO A 118 -5.36 -12.79 17.38
C PRO A 118 -4.88 -13.96 18.26
N ILE A 119 -4.88 -15.17 17.68
CA ILE A 119 -4.37 -16.37 18.37
C ILE A 119 -2.85 -16.33 18.57
N TYR A 120 -2.15 -15.51 17.80
CA TYR A 120 -0.71 -15.28 17.90
C TYR A 120 -0.35 -13.90 17.34
N THR A 121 0.64 -13.24 17.93
CA THR A 121 1.18 -11.97 17.43
C THR A 121 2.70 -12.02 17.48
N TYR A 122 3.33 -11.85 16.32
CA TYR A 122 4.77 -11.66 16.21
C TYR A 122 5.06 -10.20 15.89
N SER A 123 5.46 -9.44 16.91
CA SER A 123 5.55 -7.99 16.80
C SER A 123 6.80 -7.53 16.05
N LEU A 124 6.76 -6.31 15.49
CA LEU A 124 7.92 -5.63 14.93
C LEU A 124 9.09 -5.60 15.92
N ARG A 125 8.81 -5.32 17.20
CA ARG A 125 9.81 -5.30 18.27
C ARG A 125 10.48 -6.67 18.42
N GLN A 126 9.69 -7.72 18.52
CA GLN A 126 10.21 -9.08 18.67
C GLN A 126 11.02 -9.49 17.44
N GLY A 127 10.55 -9.19 16.23
CA GLY A 127 11.31 -9.43 15.00
C GLY A 127 12.67 -8.74 14.97
N ILE A 128 12.80 -7.54 15.55
CA ILE A 128 14.08 -6.84 15.68
C ILE A 128 14.96 -7.50 16.75
N GLU A 129 14.40 -7.83 17.91
CA GLU A 129 15.13 -8.51 19.01
C GLU A 129 15.69 -9.87 18.57
N ASP A 130 14.91 -10.62 17.79
CA ASP A 130 15.28 -11.93 17.24
C ASP A 130 16.16 -11.82 15.97
N SER A 131 16.53 -10.60 15.55
CA SER A 131 17.35 -10.33 14.36
C SER A 131 16.75 -10.80 13.02
N PHE A 132 15.44 -11.06 12.97
CA PHE A 132 14.72 -11.34 11.73
C PHE A 132 14.29 -10.05 10.99
N LEU A 133 14.16 -8.93 11.70
CA LEU A 133 13.84 -7.62 11.14
C LEU A 133 14.95 -6.61 11.43
N ALA A 134 15.18 -5.70 10.50
CA ALA A 134 16.18 -4.66 10.67
C ALA A 134 15.72 -3.61 11.71
N PRO A 135 16.60 -3.17 12.62
CA PRO A 135 16.31 -2.05 13.49
C PRO A 135 16.21 -0.75 12.68
N TYR A 136 15.44 0.21 13.17
CA TYR A 136 15.27 1.52 12.51
C TYR A 136 15.59 2.66 13.47
N LYS A 137 15.90 3.84 12.89
CA LYS A 137 16.08 5.09 13.62
C LYS A 137 15.11 6.12 13.05
N VAL A 138 14.37 6.78 13.93
CA VAL A 138 13.47 7.87 13.55
C VAL A 138 14.22 9.18 13.65
N VAL A 139 14.44 9.84 12.51
CA VAL A 139 14.94 11.20 12.46
C VAL A 139 13.78 12.11 12.10
N ARG A 140 13.36 12.94 13.06
CA ARG A 140 12.26 13.89 12.87
C ARG A 140 12.82 15.25 12.52
N ILE A 141 12.34 15.83 11.42
CA ILE A 141 12.65 17.19 11.00
C ILE A 141 11.33 17.97 11.02
N ASP A 142 11.22 18.90 11.96
CA ASP A 142 10.04 19.77 12.05
C ASP A 142 10.26 21.04 11.23
N LEU A 143 9.33 21.32 10.32
CA LEU A 143 9.30 22.57 9.56
C LEU A 143 8.36 23.57 10.25
N ASP A 144 8.68 24.86 10.17
CA ASP A 144 7.90 25.94 10.77
C ASP A 144 6.42 25.88 10.37
N ARG A 145 6.15 25.71 9.07
CA ARG A 145 4.78 25.62 8.52
C ARG A 145 4.08 24.32 8.88
N ASP A 146 4.84 23.26 9.12
CA ASP A 146 4.28 21.97 9.54
C ASP A 146 3.88 21.98 11.03
N LEU A 147 4.52 22.81 11.85
CA LEU A 147 4.21 22.97 13.27
C LEU A 147 3.14 24.05 13.53
N ALA A 148 3.29 25.23 12.94
CA ALA A 148 2.45 26.40 13.22
C ALA A 148 1.31 26.59 12.20
N GLY A 149 1.33 25.85 11.09
CA GLY A 149 0.49 26.11 9.94
C GLY A 149 0.94 27.33 9.14
N TRP A 150 0.16 27.65 8.12
CA TRP A 150 0.37 28.81 7.27
C TRP A 150 -0.96 29.52 7.03
N ARG A 151 -0.95 30.86 7.10
CA ARG A 151 -2.11 31.69 6.82
C ARG A 151 -1.73 32.68 5.71
N PRO A 152 -2.51 32.78 4.62
CA PRO A 152 -2.31 33.79 3.61
C PRO A 152 -2.68 35.17 4.15
N ASP A 153 -2.12 36.22 3.54
CA ASP A 153 -2.63 37.58 3.73
C ASP A 153 -4.02 37.74 3.09
N LYS A 154 -4.79 38.71 3.56
CA LYS A 154 -6.14 38.96 3.03
C LYS A 154 -6.07 39.38 1.56
N GLY A 155 -6.78 38.68 0.69
CA GLY A 155 -6.77 38.92 -0.76
C GLY A 155 -5.52 38.38 -1.47
N MET A 156 -4.70 37.57 -0.80
CA MET A 156 -3.58 36.89 -1.45
C MET A 156 -4.09 35.94 -2.53
N VAL A 157 -3.44 35.97 -3.70
CA VAL A 157 -3.73 35.07 -4.80
C VAL A 157 -2.62 34.04 -4.96
N ASP A 158 -2.96 32.88 -5.51
CA ASP A 158 -2.01 31.87 -5.92
C ASP A 158 -1.27 32.26 -7.22
N LYS A 159 -0.38 31.38 -7.69
CA LYS A 159 0.39 31.60 -8.93
C LYS A 159 -0.46 31.68 -10.21
N HIS A 160 -1.73 31.28 -10.14
CA HIS A 160 -2.69 31.31 -11.24
C HIS A 160 -3.68 32.48 -11.11
N GLY A 161 -3.55 33.30 -10.05
CA GLY A 161 -4.41 34.46 -9.80
C GLY A 161 -5.71 34.13 -9.06
N TYR A 162 -5.87 32.92 -8.53
CA TYR A 162 -7.04 32.56 -7.71
C TYR A 162 -6.83 33.00 -6.27
N GLU A 163 -7.83 33.65 -5.67
CA GLU A 163 -7.78 34.06 -4.27
C GLU A 163 -7.69 32.85 -3.34
N ILE A 164 -6.73 32.90 -2.41
CA ILE A 164 -6.54 31.89 -1.39
C ILE A 164 -7.42 32.24 -0.20
N GLU A 165 -8.23 31.28 0.25
CA GLU A 165 -9.13 31.47 1.39
C GLU A 165 -8.35 31.94 2.64
N TYR A 166 -8.85 32.98 3.30
CA TYR A 166 -8.21 33.58 4.49
C TYR A 166 -8.40 32.73 5.76
N ARG A 167 -7.84 31.53 5.76
CA ARG A 167 -7.84 30.58 6.89
C ARG A 167 -6.44 30.03 7.18
N ILE A 168 -6.32 29.32 8.31
CA ILE A 168 -5.09 28.61 8.65
C ILE A 168 -5.09 27.27 7.92
N TYR A 169 -4.05 27.03 7.13
CA TYR A 169 -3.73 25.78 6.48
C TYR A 169 -2.71 25.00 7.30
N ASN A 170 -2.83 23.69 7.32
CA ASN A 170 -1.94 22.79 8.07
C ASN A 170 -1.56 21.55 7.24
N GLN A 171 -0.91 20.57 7.86
CA GLN A 171 -0.45 19.34 7.20
C GLN A 171 -1.56 18.58 6.46
N ARG A 172 -2.83 18.69 6.88
CA ARG A 172 -3.97 18.05 6.19
C ARG A 172 -4.37 18.77 4.92
N ASP A 173 -3.97 20.03 4.75
CA ASP A 173 -4.22 20.82 3.55
C ASP A 173 -3.04 20.76 2.58
N PHE A 174 -1.82 20.69 3.11
CA PHE A 174 -0.60 20.72 2.30
C PHE A 174 -0.53 19.56 1.30
N ASP A 175 -0.17 19.89 0.07
CA ASP A 175 -0.08 18.99 -1.08
C ASP A 175 -1.40 18.28 -1.47
N ARG A 176 -2.52 18.61 -0.80
CA ARG A 176 -3.90 18.20 -1.16
C ARG A 176 -4.70 19.35 -1.77
N THR A 177 -4.82 20.43 -1.02
CA THR A 177 -5.60 21.62 -1.38
C THR A 177 -4.73 22.86 -1.51
N LEU A 178 -3.57 22.88 -0.84
CA LEU A 178 -2.61 23.97 -0.91
C LEU A 178 -1.19 23.44 -1.14
N VAL A 179 -0.49 23.93 -2.15
CA VAL A 179 0.90 23.57 -2.42
C VAL A 179 1.83 24.68 -1.96
N LEU A 180 2.75 24.35 -1.04
CA LEU A 180 3.83 25.24 -0.63
C LEU A 180 5.13 24.83 -1.33
N GLU A 181 5.45 25.45 -2.47
CA GLU A 181 6.59 25.03 -3.31
C GLU A 181 7.94 25.08 -2.56
N GLN A 182 8.14 26.11 -1.73
CA GLN A 182 9.35 26.23 -0.89
C GLN A 182 9.48 25.10 0.13
N ARG A 183 8.35 24.55 0.60
CA ARG A 183 8.34 23.40 1.52
C ARG A 183 8.89 22.16 0.81
N THR A 184 8.44 21.87 -0.41
CA THR A 184 8.95 20.75 -1.21
C THR A 184 10.45 20.87 -1.45
N GLN A 185 10.94 22.07 -1.81
CA GLN A 185 12.37 22.32 -2.00
C GLN A 185 13.17 22.13 -0.70
N LEU A 186 12.66 22.65 0.42
CA LEU A 186 13.29 22.49 1.73
C LEU A 186 13.39 21.01 2.14
N VAL A 187 12.33 20.23 1.93
CA VAL A 187 12.32 18.79 2.21
C VAL A 187 13.36 18.06 1.34
N ALA A 188 13.37 18.30 0.03
CA ALA A 188 14.34 17.69 -0.90
C ALA A 188 15.79 18.01 -0.51
N ARG A 189 16.05 19.27 -0.13
CA ARG A 189 17.35 19.70 0.38
C ARG A 189 17.73 18.97 1.66
N LYS A 190 16.80 18.84 2.63
CA LYS A 190 17.07 18.11 3.88
C LYS A 190 17.35 16.64 3.68
N ILE A 191 16.62 15.97 2.79
CA ILE A 191 16.91 14.58 2.39
C ILE A 191 18.32 14.49 1.80
N THR A 192 18.65 15.40 0.88
CA THR A 192 19.96 15.40 0.20
C THR A 192 21.12 15.73 1.15
N GLU A 193 20.94 16.68 2.06
CA GLU A 193 21.90 17.01 3.13
C GLU A 193 22.19 15.78 3.99
N PHE A 194 21.15 15.04 4.39
CA PHE A 194 21.29 13.81 5.17
C PHE A 194 22.09 12.75 4.41
N LEU A 195 21.72 12.47 3.15
CA LEU A 195 22.39 11.48 2.31
C LEU A 195 23.85 11.85 1.99
N LYS A 196 24.17 13.15 1.86
CA LYS A 196 25.55 13.63 1.71
C LYS A 196 26.40 13.39 2.95
N GLN A 197 25.79 13.39 4.14
CA GLN A 197 26.48 13.13 5.41
C GLN A 197 26.63 11.63 5.71
N THR A 198 25.75 10.79 5.16
CA THR A 198 25.77 9.33 5.37
C THR A 198 26.30 8.61 4.13
N ASN A 199 25.43 8.31 3.17
CA ASN A 199 25.77 7.68 1.90
C ASN A 199 24.70 8.01 0.85
N ARG A 200 25.11 8.66 -0.25
CA ARG A 200 24.22 9.07 -1.33
C ARG A 200 23.66 7.92 -2.16
N PHE A 201 24.17 6.70 -2.01
CA PHE A 201 23.68 5.51 -2.70
C PHE A 201 22.80 4.61 -1.82
N ASP A 202 22.52 5.02 -0.58
CA ASP A 202 21.52 4.33 0.24
C ASP A 202 20.14 4.48 -0.42
N LYS A 203 19.54 3.33 -0.78
CA LYS A 203 18.24 3.30 -1.45
C LYS A 203 17.20 4.00 -0.58
N THR A 204 16.67 5.10 -1.11
CA THR A 204 15.74 5.98 -0.40
C THR A 204 14.40 6.00 -1.11
N ILE A 205 13.31 5.79 -0.37
CA ILE A 205 11.94 5.91 -0.87
C ILE A 205 11.31 7.15 -0.23
N VAL A 206 10.77 8.05 -1.05
CA VAL A 206 10.10 9.27 -0.60
C VAL A 206 8.61 9.15 -0.89
N PHE A 207 7.82 8.98 0.17
CA PHE A 207 6.36 8.92 0.05
C PHE A 207 5.79 10.33 -0.10
N CYS A 208 5.05 10.55 -1.17
CA CYS A 208 4.38 11.80 -1.49
C CYS A 208 2.86 11.64 -1.44
N GLU A 209 2.15 12.74 -1.25
CA GLU A 209 0.69 12.75 -1.04
C GLU A 209 -0.09 12.27 -2.27
N ASN A 210 0.34 12.67 -3.47
CA ASN A 210 -0.26 12.31 -4.75
C ASN A 210 0.77 12.35 -5.88
N ILE A 211 0.35 12.04 -7.10
CA ILE A 211 1.19 11.97 -8.29
C ILE A 211 1.84 13.33 -8.62
N ASP A 212 1.11 14.44 -8.47
CA ASP A 212 1.64 15.78 -8.67
C ASP A 212 2.74 16.11 -7.65
N HIS A 213 2.51 15.83 -6.37
CA HIS A 213 3.51 16.02 -5.33
C HIS A 213 4.74 15.14 -5.59
N ALA A 214 4.57 13.89 -6.02
CA ALA A 214 5.68 13.01 -6.37
C ALA A 214 6.54 13.60 -7.50
N GLU A 215 5.92 14.22 -8.50
CA GLU A 215 6.67 14.86 -9.60
C GLU A 215 7.41 16.12 -9.15
N ARG A 216 6.75 17.00 -8.38
CA ARG A 216 7.42 18.18 -7.81
C ARG A 216 8.59 17.80 -6.91
N MET A 217 8.42 16.76 -6.08
CA MET A 217 9.48 16.25 -5.21
C MET A 217 10.61 15.63 -6.02
N ARG A 218 10.30 14.84 -7.06
CA ARG A 218 11.30 14.30 -7.99
C ARG A 218 12.14 15.43 -8.59
N GLN A 219 11.50 16.47 -9.13
CA GLN A 219 12.22 17.59 -9.72
C GLN A 219 13.09 18.33 -8.71
N ALA A 220 12.60 18.55 -7.48
CA ALA A 220 13.38 19.16 -6.42
C ALA A 220 14.62 18.32 -6.04
N LEU A 221 14.47 16.99 -5.92
CA LEU A 221 15.57 16.08 -5.65
C LEU A 221 16.57 16.00 -6.81
N VAL A 222 16.10 16.03 -8.05
CA VAL A 222 16.96 16.11 -9.26
C VAL A 222 17.84 17.36 -9.20
N ASN A 223 17.26 18.51 -8.85
CA ASN A 223 18.00 19.76 -8.76
C ASN A 223 19.06 19.72 -7.64
N GLU A 224 18.74 19.18 -6.47
CA GLU A 224 19.65 19.05 -5.33
C GLU A 224 20.81 18.04 -5.59
N ASN A 225 20.63 17.15 -6.56
CA ASN A 225 21.55 16.06 -6.91
C ASN A 225 21.95 16.06 -8.40
N ALA A 226 22.02 17.24 -9.02
CA ALA A 226 22.29 17.39 -10.47
C ALA A 226 23.61 16.74 -10.91
N ASP A 227 24.60 16.70 -10.01
CA ASP A 227 25.89 16.05 -10.22
C ASP A 227 25.77 14.53 -10.44
N LEU A 228 24.90 13.85 -9.68
CA LEU A 228 24.64 12.42 -9.82
C LEU A 228 23.65 12.14 -10.96
N MET A 229 22.70 13.02 -11.20
CA MET A 229 21.77 12.92 -12.33
C MET A 229 22.50 12.99 -13.68
N THR A 230 23.60 13.74 -13.76
CA THR A 230 24.45 13.81 -14.96
C THR A 230 25.18 12.47 -15.22
N GLN A 231 25.54 11.75 -14.16
CA GLN A 231 26.21 10.45 -14.25
C GLN A 231 25.23 9.30 -14.50
N ASN A 232 24.05 9.40 -13.89
CA ASN A 232 22.98 8.42 -14.04
C ASN A 232 21.62 9.12 -14.00
N SER A 233 20.96 9.18 -15.16
CA SER A 233 19.62 9.76 -15.29
C SER A 233 18.56 9.04 -14.44
N LYS A 234 18.85 7.82 -13.96
CA LYS A 234 17.98 7.02 -13.09
C LYS A 234 18.26 7.18 -11.59
N TYR A 235 19.09 8.15 -11.20
CA TYR A 235 19.41 8.35 -9.77
C TYR A 235 18.18 8.74 -8.93
N VAL A 236 17.25 9.51 -9.50
CA VAL A 236 15.95 9.83 -8.89
C VAL A 236 14.83 9.44 -9.85
N MET A 237 14.04 8.45 -9.47
CA MET A 237 12.92 7.93 -10.26
C MET A 237 11.59 8.14 -9.53
N ARG A 238 10.54 8.44 -10.29
CA ARG A 238 9.17 8.46 -9.78
C ARG A 238 8.50 7.12 -10.10
N ILE A 239 7.92 6.51 -9.08
CA ILE A 239 7.19 5.24 -9.18
C ILE A 239 5.74 5.52 -8.83
N THR A 240 4.89 5.69 -9.85
CA THR A 240 3.47 6.01 -9.70
C THR A 240 2.64 5.13 -10.64
N GLY A 241 1.36 4.92 -10.31
CA GLY A 241 0.48 4.01 -11.06
C GLY A 241 0.17 4.46 -12.49
N ASP A 242 0.39 5.72 -12.83
CA ASP A 242 0.21 6.31 -14.17
C ASP A 242 1.48 6.22 -15.04
N SER A 243 2.60 5.72 -14.51
CA SER A 243 3.87 5.61 -15.22
C SER A 243 4.16 4.16 -15.59
N GLU A 244 4.33 3.86 -16.89
CA GLU A 244 4.76 2.53 -17.33
C GLU A 244 6.11 2.13 -16.72
N GLU A 245 7.09 3.04 -16.72
CA GLU A 245 8.39 2.82 -16.08
C GLU A 245 8.26 2.62 -14.57
N GLY A 246 7.37 3.37 -13.91
CA GLY A 246 7.03 3.15 -12.51
C GLY A 246 6.41 1.77 -12.25
N GLN A 247 5.49 1.33 -13.11
CA GLN A 247 4.87 0.01 -13.01
C GLN A 247 5.87 -1.13 -13.24
N GLU A 248 6.86 -0.95 -14.12
CA GLU A 248 7.93 -1.92 -14.35
C GLU A 248 8.89 -2.00 -13.17
N LEU A 249 9.28 -0.86 -12.58
CA LEU A 249 10.16 -0.81 -11.41
C LEU A 249 9.51 -1.35 -10.13
N ALA A 250 8.18 -1.39 -10.07
CA ALA A 250 7.41 -1.89 -8.93
C ALA A 250 7.09 -3.40 -9.01
N ARG A 251 7.46 -4.08 -10.11
CA ARG A 251 7.29 -5.53 -10.29
C ARG A 251 8.53 -6.29 -9.85
#